data_AF-A0A7S2KEJ3-F1
#
_entry.id   AF-A0A7S2KEJ3-F1
#
_cell.length_a   1.000
_cell.length_b   1.000
_cell.length_c   1.000
_cell.angle_alpha   90.00
_cell.angle_beta   90.00
_cell.angle_gamma   90.00
#
_symmetry.space_group_name_H-M   'P 1'
#
loop_
_entity.id
_entity.type
_entity.pdbx_description
1 polymer ?
#
loop_
_entity_poly.entity_id
_entity_poly.type
_entity_poly.pdbx_seq_one_letter_code
_entity_poly.pdbx_strand_id
1 'polypeptide(L)'
;LTFMWSQSLMSMWHAQNYGSCPESGSRVGLSYPGAPESVAKQNELAQGGAEASMMWECRQVLDTSGETCKMVLNPRVCQELEVDDVEQCIDLVAVFPSLLLLMEVMPKCEKGPSTDFAGCMIRESHSPVMPGFFDTINRTWPGKPITAELLNNYSDKVSHATGYPSFTQAELNQACKARVSLLSIASQVLSTPLDQMQSMLEKAKQEQAEGKELDPFFEKCNHIVYLYGCDHEANEYTIWTWGGRVKLPREMITGPSNMTVKRDVPGPWNWGSVCSAITADKITFGTEADMQVDCIGGERTCSGNECCPASVATGNKALPCPSADPGWNGCVETPPWLVA
;
A
#
# COMPACT_ATOMS: atom_id res chain seq x y z
N LEU A 1 15.85 -1.05 -1.68
CA LEU A 1 16.45 -2.33 -1.21
C LEU A 1 16.72 -2.31 0.29
N THR A 2 17.45 -1.33 0.82
CA THR A 2 17.67 -1.12 2.27
C THR A 2 16.36 -0.87 3.06
N PHE A 3 15.34 -0.31 2.41
CA PHE A 3 14.00 -0.06 2.97
C PHE A 3 13.17 -1.33 3.25
N MET A 4 13.22 -2.32 2.35
CA MET A 4 12.56 -3.60 2.58
C MET A 4 13.28 -4.43 3.64
N TRP A 5 14.59 -4.22 3.76
CA TRP A 5 15.40 -4.67 4.89
C TRP A 5 14.86 -4.12 6.21
N SER A 6 14.52 -2.83 6.30
CA SER A 6 13.94 -2.26 7.53
C SER A 6 12.55 -2.81 7.85
N GLN A 7 11.60 -2.85 6.89
CA GLN A 7 10.29 -3.51 7.11
C GLN A 7 10.46 -4.95 7.62
N SER A 8 11.32 -5.73 6.95
CA SER A 8 11.58 -7.13 7.31
C SER A 8 12.25 -7.27 8.70
N LEU A 9 13.21 -6.41 9.04
CA LEU A 9 13.87 -6.38 10.35
C LEU A 9 12.90 -5.95 11.46
N MET A 10 12.05 -4.97 11.19
CA MET A 10 11.07 -4.43 12.13
C MET A 10 9.97 -5.47 12.40
N SER A 11 9.43 -6.11 11.35
CA SER A 11 8.48 -7.22 11.50
C SER A 11 9.11 -8.44 12.18
N MET A 12 10.36 -8.79 11.86
CA MET A 12 11.10 -9.88 12.52
C MET A 12 11.35 -9.59 14.00
N TRP A 13 11.77 -8.36 14.34
CA TRP A 13 11.93 -7.93 15.73
C TRP A 13 10.59 -8.02 16.47
N HIS A 14 9.47 -7.63 15.84
CA HIS A 14 8.16 -7.78 16.45
C HIS A 14 7.76 -9.23 16.68
N ALA A 15 7.92 -10.10 15.68
CA ALA A 15 7.63 -11.52 15.83
C ALA A 15 8.50 -12.18 16.91
N GLN A 16 9.79 -11.83 17.00
CA GLN A 16 10.69 -12.35 18.03
C GLN A 16 10.35 -11.87 19.45
N ASN A 17 9.95 -10.61 19.61
CA ASN A 17 9.74 -10.02 20.94
C ASN A 17 8.29 -10.15 21.43
N TYR A 18 7.32 -10.30 20.52
CA TYR A 18 5.89 -10.30 20.85
C TYR A 18 5.14 -11.53 20.31
N GLY A 19 5.82 -12.47 19.64
CA GLY A 19 5.27 -13.73 19.13
C GLY A 19 4.51 -13.60 17.81
N SER A 20 3.65 -12.59 17.70
CA SER A 20 2.98 -12.12 16.48
C SER A 20 2.99 -10.59 16.48
N CYS A 21 2.73 -9.93 15.33
CA CYS A 21 2.43 -8.49 15.35
C CYS A 21 1.22 -8.30 16.27
N PRO A 22 1.37 -7.67 17.46
CA PRO A 22 0.26 -7.58 18.38
C PRO A 22 -0.83 -6.72 17.74
N GLU A 23 -2.08 -7.17 17.81
CA GLU A 23 -3.26 -6.39 17.38
C GLU A 23 -3.31 -5.00 18.05
N SER A 24 -2.61 -4.83 19.18
CA SER A 24 -2.55 -3.60 19.97
C SER A 24 -1.63 -2.50 19.42
N GLY A 25 -1.50 -2.36 18.11
CA GLY A 25 -1.04 -1.10 17.49
C GLY A 25 0.44 -0.76 17.67
N SER A 26 1.32 -1.76 17.76
CA SER A 26 2.76 -1.47 17.69
C SER A 26 3.15 -1.04 16.27
N ARG A 27 3.42 0.26 16.10
CA ARG A 27 3.90 0.88 14.86
C ARG A 27 5.39 1.14 15.03
N VAL A 28 6.23 0.73 14.09
CA VAL A 28 7.66 1.08 14.11
C VAL A 28 7.91 2.05 12.99
N GLY A 29 8.34 3.28 13.23
CA GLY A 29 8.59 4.26 12.16
C GLY A 29 9.52 3.75 11.05
N LEU A 30 9.06 3.75 9.79
CA LEU A 30 9.95 3.51 8.64
C LEU A 30 10.86 4.72 8.52
N SER A 31 12.08 4.57 8.99
CA SER A 31 13.10 5.58 8.75
C SER A 31 14.19 4.91 7.91
N TYR A 32 14.57 5.52 6.80
CA TYR A 32 15.78 5.15 6.08
C TYR A 32 16.94 6.07 6.50
N PRO A 33 18.20 5.62 6.44
CA PRO A 33 19.34 6.49 6.73
C PRO A 33 19.33 7.72 5.82
N GLY A 34 19.30 8.92 6.41
CA GLY A 34 19.18 10.19 5.69
C GLY A 34 17.76 10.65 5.41
N ALA A 35 16.72 9.92 5.84
CA ALA A 35 15.35 10.40 5.77
C ALA A 35 15.19 11.68 6.59
N PRO A 36 14.60 12.75 6.01
CA PRO A 36 14.20 13.92 6.78
C PRO A 36 13.27 13.51 7.93
N GLU A 37 13.35 14.21 9.07
CA GLU A 37 12.50 13.94 10.24
C GLU A 37 11.00 14.00 9.92
N SER A 38 10.61 14.88 8.98
CA SER A 38 9.25 14.96 8.44
C SER A 38 8.80 13.67 7.75
N VAL A 39 9.68 13.04 6.97
CA VAL A 39 9.42 11.77 6.27
C VAL A 39 9.34 10.62 7.28
N ALA A 40 10.22 10.59 8.27
CA ALA A 40 10.17 9.59 9.35
C ALA A 40 8.85 9.68 10.14
N LYS A 41 8.38 10.89 10.43
CA LYS A 41 7.11 11.14 11.13
C LYS A 41 5.89 10.81 10.26
N GLN A 42 5.92 11.11 8.96
CA GLN A 42 4.88 10.68 8.03
C GLN A 42 4.83 9.16 7.91
N ASN A 43 5.98 8.50 7.89
CA ASN A 43 6.06 7.05 7.86
C ASN A 43 5.48 6.43 9.14
N GLU A 44 5.78 6.97 10.31
CA GLU A 44 5.20 6.53 11.58
C GLU A 44 3.66 6.69 11.61
N LEU A 45 3.13 7.74 10.97
CA LEU A 45 1.69 8.00 10.85
C LEU A 45 1.02 7.10 9.80
N ALA A 46 1.69 6.84 8.67
CA ALA A 46 1.21 5.97 7.59
C ALA A 46 1.29 4.49 7.96
N GLN A 47 2.13 4.14 8.92
CA GLN A 47 2.23 2.77 9.40
C GLN A 47 1.10 2.41 10.34
N GLY A 48 0.40 1.36 9.95
CA GLY A 48 -0.81 0.88 10.62
C GLY A 48 -1.84 0.32 9.65
N GLY A 49 -1.68 0.54 8.34
CA GLY A 49 -2.59 0.01 7.33
C GLY A 49 -2.02 -1.16 6.56
N ALA A 50 -2.92 -1.99 6.06
CA ALA A 50 -2.69 -3.04 5.07
C ALA A 50 -2.16 -2.48 3.72
N GLU A 51 -2.60 -3.00 2.57
CA GLU A 51 -2.11 -2.69 1.22
C GLU A 51 -1.96 -1.19 0.84
N ALA A 52 -2.66 -0.21 1.46
CA ALA A 52 -2.49 1.21 1.12
C ALA A 52 -1.20 1.79 1.67
N SER A 53 -0.70 1.32 2.81
CA SER A 53 0.61 1.76 3.30
C SER A 53 1.66 1.39 2.24
N MET A 54 1.51 0.23 1.63
CA MET A 54 2.37 -0.23 0.54
C MET A 54 2.17 0.56 -0.75
N MET A 55 0.93 0.93 -1.11
CA MET A 55 0.67 1.73 -2.30
C MET A 55 1.21 3.15 -2.12
N TRP A 56 1.02 3.73 -0.94
CA TRP A 56 1.58 5.02 -0.57
C TRP A 56 3.10 4.96 -0.54
N GLU A 57 3.70 3.98 0.12
CA GLU A 57 5.15 3.77 0.14
C GLU A 57 5.70 3.60 -1.28
N CYS A 58 5.00 2.86 -2.13
CA CYS A 58 5.36 2.77 -3.54
C CYS A 58 5.42 4.17 -4.16
N ARG A 59 4.33 4.95 -4.07
CA ARG A 59 4.21 6.27 -4.70
C ARG A 59 5.07 7.37 -4.06
N GLN A 60 5.43 7.25 -2.79
CA GLN A 60 6.12 8.33 -2.05
C GLN A 60 7.57 7.99 -1.71
N VAL A 61 7.97 6.73 -1.79
CA VAL A 61 9.32 6.29 -1.42
C VAL A 61 10.03 5.61 -2.58
N LEU A 62 9.34 4.74 -3.32
CA LEU A 62 9.96 3.95 -4.39
C LEU A 62 9.88 4.63 -5.75
N ASP A 63 8.78 5.31 -6.01
CA ASP A 63 8.50 6.02 -7.25
C ASP A 63 7.82 7.34 -6.94
N THR A 64 8.58 8.30 -6.40
CA THR A 64 8.09 9.61 -5.96
C THR A 64 7.44 10.42 -7.08
N SER A 65 7.78 10.12 -8.34
CA SER A 65 7.09 10.69 -9.51
C SER A 65 5.63 10.23 -9.63
N GLY A 66 5.29 9.12 -8.97
CA GLY A 66 3.96 8.53 -8.94
C GLY A 66 3.54 7.85 -10.25
N GLU A 67 4.41 7.75 -11.25
CA GLU A 67 4.02 7.39 -12.62
C GLU A 67 3.86 5.89 -12.88
N THR A 68 4.49 5.02 -12.06
CA THR A 68 4.59 3.58 -12.36
C THR A 68 4.04 2.67 -11.27
N CYS A 69 3.71 3.21 -10.10
CA CYS A 69 3.12 2.45 -9.00
C CYS A 69 1.67 2.07 -9.26
N LYS A 70 1.41 0.76 -9.33
CA LYS A 70 0.08 0.20 -9.63
C LYS A 70 -0.21 -1.04 -8.80
N MET A 71 -1.49 -1.20 -8.47
CA MET A 71 -2.01 -2.43 -7.87
C MET A 71 -2.22 -3.46 -8.99
N VAL A 72 -1.82 -4.68 -8.73
CA VAL A 72 -2.11 -5.84 -9.55
C VAL A 72 -3.06 -6.72 -8.75
N LEU A 73 -4.24 -6.94 -9.29
CA LEU A 73 -5.32 -7.68 -8.64
C LEU A 73 -6.05 -8.51 -9.69
N ASN A 74 -6.53 -9.69 -9.32
CA ASN A 74 -7.41 -10.46 -10.21
C ASN A 74 -8.72 -9.70 -10.39
N PRO A 75 -9.05 -9.20 -11.60
CA PRO A 75 -10.21 -8.33 -11.81
C PRO A 75 -11.55 -9.03 -11.52
N ARG A 76 -11.58 -10.36 -11.44
CA ARG A 76 -12.79 -11.11 -11.09
C ARG A 76 -13.20 -10.93 -9.63
N VAL A 77 -12.31 -10.48 -8.73
CA VAL A 77 -12.68 -10.17 -7.34
C VAL A 77 -13.58 -8.93 -7.24
N CYS A 78 -13.58 -8.10 -8.29
CA CYS A 78 -14.36 -6.87 -8.37
C CYS A 78 -15.87 -7.07 -8.51
N GLN A 79 -16.31 -8.30 -8.78
CA GLN A 79 -17.73 -8.62 -9.00
C GLN A 79 -18.61 -8.26 -7.78
N GLU A 80 -18.03 -8.25 -6.57
CA GLU A 80 -18.77 -7.89 -5.34
C GLU A 80 -18.87 -6.38 -5.10
N LEU A 81 -17.99 -5.58 -5.69
CA LEU A 81 -17.86 -4.14 -5.40
C LEU A 81 -18.92 -3.28 -6.11
N GLU A 82 -19.76 -3.88 -6.96
CA GLU A 82 -20.83 -3.17 -7.69
C GLU A 82 -20.32 -1.92 -8.44
N VAL A 83 -19.11 -2.01 -8.99
CA VAL A 83 -18.52 -0.96 -9.82
C VAL A 83 -18.67 -1.27 -11.30
N ASP A 84 -18.77 -0.22 -12.11
CA ASP A 84 -19.05 -0.33 -13.54
C ASP A 84 -17.84 -0.82 -14.36
N ASP A 85 -16.63 -0.63 -13.84
CA ASP A 85 -15.40 -1.06 -14.50
C ASP A 85 -14.31 -1.54 -13.51
N VAL A 86 -13.34 -2.27 -14.06
CA VAL A 86 -12.23 -2.88 -13.30
C VAL A 86 -11.26 -1.82 -12.76
N GLU A 87 -11.11 -0.69 -13.45
CA GLU A 87 -10.19 0.37 -13.00
C GLU A 87 -10.72 1.04 -11.73
N GLN A 88 -12.02 1.31 -11.66
CA GLN A 88 -12.69 1.78 -10.46
C GLN A 88 -12.53 0.80 -9.30
N CYS A 89 -12.68 -0.50 -9.54
CA CYS A 89 -12.43 -1.52 -8.52
C CYS A 89 -10.99 -1.44 -8.00
N ILE A 90 -10.01 -1.35 -8.90
CA ILE A 90 -8.60 -1.29 -8.54
C ILE A 90 -8.31 -0.01 -7.75
N ASP A 91 -8.85 1.13 -8.17
CA ASP A 91 -8.69 2.41 -7.48
C ASP A 91 -9.31 2.39 -6.09
N LEU A 92 -10.52 1.85 -5.96
CA LEU A 92 -11.17 1.60 -4.67
C LEU A 92 -10.27 0.75 -3.78
N VAL A 93 -9.89 -0.44 -4.26
CA VAL A 93 -9.02 -1.36 -3.52
C VAL A 93 -7.71 -0.67 -3.08
N ALA A 94 -7.11 0.13 -3.95
CA ALA A 94 -5.88 0.86 -3.66
C ALA A 94 -6.05 1.92 -2.55
N VAL A 95 -7.26 2.48 -2.38
CA VAL A 95 -7.55 3.43 -1.30
C VAL A 95 -8.18 2.80 -0.06
N PHE A 96 -8.52 1.51 -0.08
CA PHE A 96 -9.24 0.84 1.02
C PHE A 96 -8.56 1.00 2.37
N PRO A 97 -7.25 0.87 2.55
CA PRO A 97 -6.71 1.07 3.90
C PRO A 97 -6.79 2.51 4.44
N SER A 98 -7.07 3.51 3.60
CA SER A 98 -7.49 4.85 4.07
C SER A 98 -8.87 4.80 4.76
N LEU A 99 -9.72 3.85 4.37
CA LEU A 99 -11.00 3.58 5.03
C LEU A 99 -10.83 3.12 6.46
N LEU A 100 -9.84 2.27 6.73
CA LEU A 100 -9.59 1.78 8.10
C LEU A 100 -9.17 2.94 9.00
N LEU A 101 -8.33 3.84 8.49
CA LEU A 101 -7.97 5.09 9.17
C LEU A 101 -9.20 6.01 9.36
N LEU A 102 -10.08 6.09 8.36
CA LEU A 102 -11.34 6.83 8.53
C LEU A 102 -12.16 6.25 9.67
N MET A 103 -12.34 4.93 9.74
CA MET A 103 -13.16 4.30 10.77
C MET A 103 -12.64 4.60 12.19
N GLU A 104 -11.32 4.73 12.37
CA GLU A 104 -10.71 5.14 13.65
C GLU A 104 -10.99 6.61 14.00
N VAL A 105 -11.01 7.49 12.99
CA VAL A 105 -11.14 8.94 13.16
C VAL A 105 -12.60 9.42 13.16
N MET A 106 -13.49 8.65 12.53
CA MET A 106 -14.91 8.98 12.33
C MET A 106 -15.61 9.43 13.62
N PRO A 107 -15.47 8.73 14.76
CA PRO A 107 -16.17 9.12 16.01
C PRO A 107 -15.76 10.51 16.53
N LYS A 108 -14.58 11.02 16.15
CA LYS A 108 -14.12 12.37 16.49
C LYS A 108 -14.80 13.41 15.60
N CYS A 109 -14.95 13.10 14.32
CA CYS A 109 -15.52 14.01 13.33
C CYS A 109 -17.05 14.07 13.33
N GLU A 110 -17.73 13.01 13.76
CA GLU A 110 -19.20 12.99 13.92
C GLU A 110 -19.72 13.95 15.01
N LYS A 111 -18.88 14.31 15.99
CA LYS A 111 -19.24 15.21 17.08
C LYS A 111 -19.04 16.70 16.76
N GLY A 112 -18.42 17.01 15.61
CA GLY A 112 -18.15 18.37 15.17
C GLY A 112 -19.34 19.01 14.42
N PRO A 113 -19.30 20.33 14.16
CA PRO A 113 -20.27 20.98 13.29
C PRO A 113 -20.28 20.30 11.91
N SER A 114 -21.47 19.89 11.46
CA SER A 114 -21.69 18.93 10.36
C SER A 114 -21.21 19.36 8.97
N THR A 115 -20.70 20.58 8.79
CA THR A 115 -20.45 21.15 7.46
C THR A 115 -19.08 20.81 6.86
N ASP A 116 -18.14 20.29 7.64
CA ASP A 116 -16.77 19.97 7.16
C ASP A 116 -16.28 18.58 7.62
N PHE A 117 -17.06 17.53 7.32
CA PHE A 117 -16.68 16.17 7.68
C PHE A 117 -15.38 15.74 7.00
N ALA A 118 -15.25 15.94 5.68
CA ALA A 118 -14.04 15.57 4.93
C ALA A 118 -12.80 16.33 5.41
N GLY A 119 -12.90 17.66 5.64
CA GLY A 119 -11.79 18.43 6.19
C GLY A 119 -11.43 18.03 7.61
N CYS A 120 -12.41 17.63 8.44
CA CYS A 120 -12.13 17.01 9.73
C CYS A 120 -11.32 15.72 9.58
N MET A 121 -11.75 14.79 8.72
CA MET A 121 -11.04 13.52 8.51
C MET A 121 -9.60 13.74 8.01
N ILE A 122 -9.39 14.68 7.09
CA ILE A 122 -8.04 15.02 6.60
C ILE A 122 -7.18 15.56 7.74
N ARG A 123 -7.71 16.48 8.56
CA ARG A 123 -6.97 17.06 9.70
C ARG A 123 -6.65 16.04 10.78
N GLU A 124 -7.61 15.21 11.16
CA GLU A 124 -7.53 14.31 12.31
C GLU A 124 -6.81 12.99 11.99
N SER A 125 -6.85 12.53 10.73
CA SER A 125 -6.12 11.32 10.32
C SER A 125 -4.62 11.55 10.20
N HIS A 126 -4.20 12.80 9.97
CA HIS A 126 -2.83 13.17 9.60
C HIS A 126 -2.25 12.33 8.45
N SER A 127 -3.11 11.75 7.62
CA SER A 127 -2.72 10.74 6.65
C SER A 127 -2.66 11.34 5.25
N PRO A 128 -1.48 11.30 4.59
CA PRO A 128 -1.29 11.87 3.25
C PRO A 128 -2.09 11.15 2.15
N VAL A 129 -2.63 9.95 2.41
CA VAL A 129 -3.49 9.24 1.44
C VAL A 129 -4.94 9.71 1.47
N MET A 130 -5.37 10.44 2.51
CA MET A 130 -6.77 10.83 2.68
C MET A 130 -7.34 11.72 1.58
N PRO A 131 -6.61 12.71 1.03
CA PRO A 131 -7.13 13.49 -0.09
C PRO A 131 -7.45 12.61 -1.32
N GLY A 132 -6.58 11.65 -1.64
CA GLY A 132 -6.78 10.72 -2.76
C GLY A 132 -7.94 9.74 -2.53
N PHE A 133 -8.20 9.37 -1.26
CA PHE A 133 -9.36 8.58 -0.90
C PHE A 133 -10.68 9.28 -1.26
N PHE A 134 -10.85 10.54 -0.85
CA PHE A 134 -12.11 11.26 -1.11
C PHE A 134 -12.34 11.50 -2.60
N ASP A 135 -11.27 11.79 -3.36
CA ASP A 135 -11.35 11.91 -4.82
C ASP A 135 -11.81 10.59 -5.46
N THR A 136 -11.23 9.47 -5.03
CA THR A 136 -11.58 8.14 -5.52
C THR A 136 -13.03 7.77 -5.20
N ILE A 137 -13.48 8.03 -3.97
CA ILE A 137 -14.87 7.78 -3.56
C ILE A 137 -15.85 8.65 -4.34
N ASN A 138 -15.55 9.94 -4.52
CA ASN A 138 -16.41 10.86 -5.25
C ASN A 138 -16.51 10.50 -6.74
N ARG A 139 -15.41 10.01 -7.34
CA ARG A 139 -15.40 9.51 -8.72
C ARG A 139 -16.18 8.20 -8.87
N THR A 140 -16.08 7.30 -7.90
CA THR A 140 -16.76 5.99 -7.92
C THR A 140 -18.26 6.14 -7.66
N TRP A 141 -18.64 6.98 -6.69
CA TRP A 141 -20.04 7.17 -6.28
C TRP A 141 -20.43 8.65 -6.31
N PRO A 142 -20.50 9.26 -7.52
CA PRO A 142 -20.77 10.68 -7.64
C PRO A 142 -22.13 11.04 -7.04
N GLY A 143 -22.12 12.01 -6.13
CA GLY A 143 -23.32 12.52 -5.47
C GLY A 143 -23.90 11.63 -4.37
N LYS A 144 -23.29 10.48 -4.03
CA LYS A 144 -23.69 9.71 -2.85
C LYS A 144 -23.04 10.31 -1.59
N PRO A 145 -23.80 10.59 -0.53
CA PRO A 145 -23.22 11.03 0.73
C PRO A 145 -22.35 9.92 1.33
N ILE A 146 -21.17 10.28 1.83
CA ILE A 146 -20.29 9.37 2.54
C ILE A 146 -20.88 9.14 3.93
N THR A 147 -21.54 8.00 4.13
CA THR A 147 -22.13 7.59 5.42
C THR A 147 -21.32 6.46 6.04
N ALA A 148 -21.42 6.28 7.37
CA ALA A 148 -20.81 5.14 8.05
C ALA A 148 -21.29 3.79 7.49
N GLU A 149 -22.56 3.70 7.08
CA GLU A 149 -23.11 2.50 6.43
C GLU A 149 -22.45 2.20 5.08
N LEU A 150 -22.30 3.23 4.22
CA LEU A 150 -21.60 3.08 2.94
C LEU A 150 -20.15 2.62 3.17
N LEU A 151 -19.46 3.25 4.12
CA LEU A 151 -18.08 2.93 4.45
C LEU A 151 -17.94 1.51 5.03
N ASN A 152 -18.85 1.06 5.89
CA ASN A 152 -18.83 -0.31 6.42
C ASN A 152 -19.09 -1.36 5.33
N ASN A 153 -20.14 -1.17 4.52
CA ASN A 153 -20.45 -2.09 3.42
C ASN A 153 -19.29 -2.18 2.42
N TYR A 154 -18.69 -1.04 2.10
CA TYR A 154 -17.49 -0.99 1.28
C TYR A 154 -16.30 -1.70 1.93
N SER A 155 -16.11 -1.50 3.24
CA SER A 155 -15.02 -2.10 3.98
C SER A 155 -15.03 -3.62 3.91
N ASP A 156 -16.20 -4.21 4.17
CA ASP A 156 -16.39 -5.65 4.15
C ASP A 156 -16.12 -6.23 2.75
N LYS A 157 -16.68 -5.59 1.71
CA LYS A 157 -16.50 -6.04 0.33
C LYS A 157 -15.05 -5.98 -0.13
N VAL A 158 -14.32 -4.90 0.18
CA VAL A 158 -12.90 -4.83 -0.21
C VAL A 158 -12.03 -5.76 0.62
N SER A 159 -12.32 -5.90 1.92
CA SER A 159 -11.65 -6.87 2.79
C SER A 159 -11.78 -8.29 2.24
N HIS A 160 -12.92 -8.66 1.67
CA HIS A 160 -13.08 -9.93 0.96
C HIS A 160 -12.30 -9.95 -0.36
N ALA A 161 -12.44 -8.92 -1.20
CA ALA A 161 -11.78 -8.83 -2.50
C ALA A 161 -10.25 -8.98 -2.43
N THR A 162 -9.65 -8.47 -1.36
CA THR A 162 -8.19 -8.42 -1.16
C THR A 162 -7.67 -9.44 -0.15
N GLY A 163 -8.54 -9.92 0.74
CA GLY A 163 -8.13 -10.78 1.84
C GLY A 163 -7.91 -12.23 1.45
N TYR A 164 -8.41 -12.68 0.30
CA TYR A 164 -8.37 -14.09 -0.10
C TYR A 164 -7.55 -14.35 -1.37
N PRO A 165 -6.77 -15.46 -1.41
CA PRO A 165 -5.97 -15.76 -2.57
C PRO A 165 -6.80 -15.90 -3.85
N SER A 166 -6.38 -15.14 -4.85
CA SER A 166 -7.08 -15.04 -6.14
C SER A 166 -6.13 -14.74 -7.30
N PHE A 167 -4.84 -14.53 -7.03
CA PHE A 167 -3.85 -14.14 -8.03
C PHE A 167 -3.71 -15.20 -9.11
N THR A 168 -3.80 -14.83 -10.38
CA THR A 168 -3.67 -15.77 -11.51
C THR A 168 -2.28 -15.68 -12.14
N GLN A 169 -2.04 -16.54 -13.15
CA GLN A 169 -0.80 -16.46 -13.93
C GLN A 169 -0.61 -15.11 -14.62
N ALA A 170 -1.71 -14.46 -15.04
CA ALA A 170 -1.62 -13.17 -15.70
C ALA A 170 -1.08 -12.10 -14.75
N GLU A 171 -1.60 -12.04 -13.53
CA GLU A 171 -1.12 -11.11 -12.50
C GLU A 171 0.31 -11.44 -12.05
N LEU A 172 0.66 -12.73 -11.92
CA LEU A 172 2.04 -13.14 -11.62
C LEU A 172 3.03 -12.72 -12.71
N ASN A 173 2.66 -12.88 -13.98
CA ASN A 173 3.49 -12.41 -15.09
C ASN A 173 3.65 -10.89 -15.08
N GLN A 174 2.63 -10.14 -14.70
CA GLN A 174 2.71 -8.68 -14.55
C GLN A 174 3.64 -8.31 -13.39
N ALA A 175 3.50 -8.98 -12.24
CA ALA A 175 4.38 -8.79 -11.08
C ALA A 175 5.86 -9.08 -11.41
N CYS A 176 6.14 -10.17 -12.14
CA CYS A 176 7.50 -10.53 -12.56
C CYS A 176 8.14 -9.55 -13.54
N LYS A 177 7.34 -8.82 -14.33
CA LYS A 177 7.85 -7.79 -15.27
C LYS A 177 8.22 -6.49 -14.57
N ALA A 178 7.67 -6.24 -13.38
CA ALA A 178 7.90 -5.00 -12.65
C ALA A 178 9.32 -4.95 -12.08
N ARG A 179 9.85 -3.73 -11.91
CA ARG A 179 11.15 -3.51 -11.26
C ARG A 179 11.08 -3.80 -9.77
N VAL A 180 9.96 -3.43 -9.15
CA VAL A 180 9.61 -3.74 -7.78
C VAL A 180 8.28 -4.46 -7.79
N SER A 181 8.17 -5.55 -7.04
CA SER A 181 6.89 -6.21 -6.79
C SER A 181 6.78 -6.63 -5.33
N LEU A 182 5.79 -6.08 -4.65
CA LEU A 182 5.38 -6.40 -3.29
C LEU A 182 4.13 -7.29 -3.39
N LEU A 183 4.15 -8.50 -2.85
CA LEU A 183 3.02 -9.41 -2.90
C LEU A 183 2.29 -9.40 -1.55
N SER A 184 0.96 -9.29 -1.57
CA SER A 184 0.12 -9.66 -0.44
C SER A 184 -0.11 -11.17 -0.47
N ILE A 185 0.40 -11.86 0.54
CA ILE A 185 0.52 -13.32 0.59
C ILE A 185 0.01 -13.87 1.93
N ALA A 186 -0.52 -15.09 1.90
CA ALA A 186 -0.87 -15.85 3.09
C ALA A 186 0.41 -16.36 3.78
N SER A 187 0.69 -15.90 5.00
CA SER A 187 1.96 -16.22 5.69
C SER A 187 2.21 -17.71 5.92
N GLN A 188 1.17 -18.56 5.90
CA GLN A 188 1.30 -20.01 6.03
C GLN A 188 2.20 -20.61 4.94
N VAL A 189 2.24 -20.04 3.73
CA VAL A 189 3.12 -20.55 2.65
C VAL A 189 4.60 -20.35 2.95
N LEU A 190 4.93 -19.42 3.86
CA LEU A 190 6.31 -19.07 4.22
C LEU A 190 6.83 -19.90 5.39
N SER A 191 5.93 -20.46 6.21
CA SER A 191 6.28 -21.27 7.38
C SER A 191 6.09 -22.77 7.15
N THR A 192 5.31 -23.17 6.15
CA THR A 192 5.07 -24.59 5.84
C THR A 192 6.27 -25.18 5.08
N PRO A 193 6.82 -26.33 5.49
CA PRO A 193 7.84 -27.05 4.73
C PRO A 193 7.40 -27.36 3.29
N LEU A 194 8.33 -27.26 2.34
CA LEU A 194 8.01 -27.38 0.90
C LEU A 194 7.48 -28.78 0.53
N ASP A 195 8.02 -29.84 1.14
CA ASP A 195 7.57 -31.22 0.96
C ASP A 195 6.15 -31.43 1.47
N GLN A 196 5.81 -30.82 2.60
CA GLN A 196 4.44 -30.80 3.11
C GLN A 196 3.51 -30.07 2.16
N MET A 197 3.88 -28.88 1.66
CA MET A 197 3.07 -28.15 0.69
C MET A 197 2.85 -28.95 -0.59
N GLN A 198 3.89 -29.62 -1.11
CA GLN A 198 3.79 -30.47 -2.30
C GLN A 198 2.81 -31.62 -2.09
N SER A 199 2.88 -32.32 -0.95
CA SER A 199 1.94 -33.39 -0.60
C SER A 199 0.49 -32.88 -0.59
N MET A 200 0.26 -31.69 -0.03
CA MET A 200 -1.06 -31.08 0.02
C MET A 200 -1.58 -30.67 -1.36
N LEU A 201 -0.70 -30.15 -2.23
CA LEU A 201 -1.05 -29.82 -3.60
C LEU A 201 -1.43 -31.08 -4.39
N GLU A 202 -0.70 -32.18 -4.24
CA GLU A 202 -1.04 -33.44 -4.91
C GLU A 202 -2.37 -34.01 -4.40
N LYS A 203 -2.64 -33.91 -3.10
CA LYS A 203 -3.95 -34.27 -2.54
C LYS A 203 -5.08 -33.41 -3.13
N ALA A 204 -4.90 -32.09 -3.19
CA ALA A 204 -5.89 -31.18 -3.76
C ALA A 204 -6.16 -31.49 -5.25
N LYS A 205 -5.12 -31.83 -6.02
CA LYS A 205 -5.26 -32.28 -7.42
C LYS A 205 -6.07 -33.56 -7.52
N GLN A 206 -5.83 -34.52 -6.64
CA GLN A 206 -6.61 -35.76 -6.61
C GLN A 206 -8.07 -35.50 -6.26
N GLU A 207 -8.35 -34.73 -5.20
CA GLU A 207 -9.72 -34.40 -4.78
C GLU A 207 -10.48 -33.67 -5.88
N GLN A 208 -9.81 -32.75 -6.58
CA GLN A 208 -10.39 -32.07 -7.73
C GLN A 208 -10.71 -33.04 -8.88
N ALA A 209 -9.81 -33.97 -9.20
CA ALA A 209 -10.04 -34.97 -10.24
C ALA A 209 -11.22 -35.90 -9.92
N GLU A 210 -11.52 -36.09 -8.63
CA GLU A 210 -12.69 -36.81 -8.14
C GLU A 210 -13.96 -35.94 -8.11
N GLY A 211 -13.89 -34.68 -8.54
CA GLY A 211 -15.02 -33.74 -8.56
C GLY A 211 -15.41 -33.22 -7.18
N LYS A 212 -14.54 -33.33 -6.18
CA LYS A 212 -14.79 -32.79 -4.84
C LYS A 212 -14.61 -31.28 -4.81
N GLU A 213 -15.43 -30.61 -4.01
CA GLU A 213 -15.16 -29.22 -3.62
C GLU A 213 -13.87 -29.20 -2.78
N LEU A 214 -13.01 -28.22 -3.06
CA LEU A 214 -11.74 -28.05 -2.35
C LEU A 214 -11.91 -27.03 -1.23
N ASP A 215 -11.41 -27.40 -0.05
CA ASP A 215 -11.23 -26.47 1.04
C ASP A 215 -10.08 -25.51 0.72
N PRO A 216 -10.20 -24.21 1.06
CA PRO A 216 -9.10 -23.28 0.93
C PRO A 216 -7.95 -23.71 1.84
N PHE A 217 -6.77 -23.93 1.26
CA PHE A 217 -5.59 -24.26 2.06
C PHE A 217 -5.06 -23.03 2.80
N PHE A 218 -4.98 -21.90 2.10
CA PHE A 218 -4.58 -20.64 2.67
C PHE A 218 -5.82 -19.86 3.08
N GLU A 219 -5.85 -19.37 4.33
CA GLU A 219 -6.98 -18.58 4.82
C GLU A 219 -6.98 -17.19 4.19
N LYS A 220 -6.33 -16.22 4.84
CA LYS A 220 -6.25 -14.84 4.39
C LYS A 220 -4.82 -14.43 4.09
N CYS A 221 -4.64 -13.56 3.11
CA CYS A 221 -3.40 -12.82 3.01
C CYS A 221 -3.29 -11.87 4.19
N ASN A 222 -2.19 -12.02 4.91
CA ASN A 222 -1.93 -11.29 6.15
C ASN A 222 -0.47 -10.83 6.21
N HIS A 223 0.24 -10.93 5.08
CA HIS A 223 1.66 -10.65 5.03
C HIS A 223 2.06 -10.06 3.70
N ILE A 224 3.08 -9.19 3.71
CA ILE A 224 3.64 -8.59 2.51
C ILE A 224 5.08 -9.05 2.32
N VAL A 225 5.42 -9.47 1.11
CA VAL A 225 6.75 -9.99 0.76
C VAL A 225 7.26 -9.37 -0.54
N TYR A 226 8.57 -9.44 -0.78
CA TYR A 226 9.15 -9.04 -2.06
C TYR A 226 9.21 -10.22 -3.02
N LEU A 227 8.70 -10.05 -4.24
CA LEU A 227 8.98 -10.97 -5.34
C LEU A 227 10.38 -10.64 -5.89
N TYR A 228 11.38 -11.38 -5.41
CA TYR A 228 12.79 -11.11 -5.67
C TYR A 228 13.24 -11.55 -7.07
N GLY A 229 12.67 -12.65 -7.58
CA GLY A 229 13.02 -13.15 -8.91
C GLY A 229 12.00 -14.16 -9.41
N CYS A 230 11.88 -14.23 -10.73
CA CYS A 230 11.01 -15.16 -11.42
C CYS A 230 11.81 -15.94 -12.45
N ASP A 231 11.91 -17.26 -12.27
CA ASP A 231 12.42 -18.20 -13.26
C ASP A 231 11.25 -19.04 -13.77
N HIS A 232 10.67 -18.60 -14.89
CA HIS A 232 9.51 -19.25 -15.49
C HIS A 232 9.85 -20.63 -16.07
N GLU A 233 11.10 -20.83 -16.52
CA GLU A 233 11.54 -22.10 -17.11
C GLU A 233 11.74 -23.16 -16.03
N ALA A 234 12.37 -22.78 -14.92
CA ALA A 234 12.57 -23.67 -13.77
C ALA A 234 11.31 -23.81 -12.88
N ASN A 235 10.24 -23.06 -13.18
CA ASN A 235 9.07 -22.91 -12.32
C ASN A 235 9.46 -22.53 -10.88
N GLU A 236 10.35 -21.55 -10.74
CA GLU A 236 10.92 -21.15 -9.46
C GLU A 236 10.78 -19.64 -9.26
N TYR A 237 10.05 -19.25 -8.21
CA TYR A 237 9.79 -17.86 -7.87
C TYR A 237 10.41 -17.60 -6.50
N THR A 238 11.40 -16.72 -6.47
CA THR A 238 12.11 -16.38 -5.23
C THR A 238 11.35 -15.28 -4.52
N ILE A 239 10.78 -15.62 -3.37
CA ILE A 239 10.16 -14.69 -2.44
C ILE A 239 11.17 -14.32 -1.38
N TRP A 240 11.29 -13.04 -1.08
CA TRP A 240 12.12 -12.56 0.02
C TRP A 240 11.24 -12.03 1.16
N THR A 241 11.44 -12.61 2.34
CA THR A 241 10.69 -12.37 3.57
C THR A 241 11.65 -12.14 4.77
N TRP A 242 11.10 -11.99 5.98
CA TRP A 242 11.77 -11.71 7.26
C TRP A 242 12.94 -12.65 7.62
N GLY A 243 12.94 -13.88 7.09
CA GLY A 243 13.89 -14.93 7.45
C GLY A 243 14.87 -15.30 6.33
N GLY A 244 14.77 -14.64 5.17
CA GLY A 244 15.58 -14.96 4.00
C GLY A 244 14.73 -15.19 2.75
N ARG A 245 15.28 -15.96 1.83
CA ARG A 245 14.67 -16.21 0.52
C ARG A 245 14.05 -17.60 0.50
N VAL A 246 12.79 -17.66 0.12
CA VAL A 246 12.04 -18.90 -0.10
C VAL A 246 11.79 -19.04 -1.59
N LYS A 247 12.03 -20.23 -2.12
CA LYS A 247 11.73 -20.56 -3.52
C LYS A 247 10.40 -21.30 -3.55
N LEU A 248 9.41 -20.74 -4.24
CA LEU A 248 8.09 -21.32 -4.40
C LEU A 248 7.85 -21.65 -5.87
N PRO A 249 7.21 -22.78 -6.18
CA PRO A 249 6.72 -23.02 -7.53
C PRO A 249 5.48 -22.18 -7.79
N ARG A 250 5.18 -21.94 -9.07
CA ARG A 250 4.00 -21.14 -9.50
C ARG A 250 2.71 -21.61 -8.84
N GLU A 251 2.50 -22.91 -8.74
CA GLU A 251 1.27 -23.51 -8.24
C GLU A 251 1.01 -23.15 -6.77
N MET A 252 2.06 -22.85 -5.99
CA MET A 252 1.91 -22.34 -4.62
C MET A 252 1.56 -20.85 -4.59
N ILE A 253 1.92 -20.10 -5.63
CA ILE A 253 1.64 -18.66 -5.72
C ILE A 253 0.23 -18.41 -6.23
N THR A 254 -0.12 -18.98 -7.39
CA THR A 254 -1.38 -18.70 -8.10
C THR A 254 -2.44 -19.80 -7.94
N GLY A 255 -2.08 -20.91 -7.31
CA GLY A 255 -2.89 -22.12 -7.37
C GLY A 255 -2.85 -22.77 -8.75
N PRO A 256 -3.35 -24.00 -8.89
CA PRO A 256 -3.57 -24.61 -10.19
C PRO A 256 -4.66 -23.87 -10.97
N SER A 257 -4.47 -23.70 -12.28
CA SER A 257 -5.28 -22.80 -13.13
C SER A 257 -6.78 -23.11 -13.16
N ASN A 258 -7.17 -24.34 -12.82
CA ASN A 258 -8.55 -24.81 -12.85
C ASN A 258 -9.14 -25.05 -11.45
N MET A 259 -8.40 -24.79 -10.37
CA MET A 259 -8.87 -25.00 -9.00
C MET A 259 -9.57 -23.76 -8.46
N THR A 260 -10.89 -23.83 -8.37
CA THR A 260 -11.69 -22.90 -7.57
C THR A 260 -11.92 -23.49 -6.18
N VAL A 261 -11.73 -22.68 -5.14
CA VAL A 261 -12.05 -23.09 -3.76
C VAL A 261 -13.38 -22.49 -3.34
N LYS A 262 -14.16 -23.25 -2.57
CA LYS A 262 -15.40 -22.73 -2.01
C LYS A 262 -15.09 -21.92 -0.76
N ARG A 263 -15.70 -20.75 -0.66
CA ARG A 263 -15.69 -19.93 0.54
C ARG A 263 -17.10 -19.47 0.83
N ASP A 264 -17.32 -19.05 2.06
CA ASP A 264 -18.59 -18.42 2.48
C ASP A 264 -18.80 -17.04 1.83
N VAL A 265 -17.78 -16.54 1.12
CA VAL A 265 -17.81 -15.32 0.32
C VAL A 265 -17.70 -15.66 -1.18
N PRO A 266 -18.57 -15.12 -2.04
CA PRO A 266 -18.44 -15.26 -3.49
C PRO A 266 -17.09 -14.75 -4.02
N GLY A 267 -16.56 -15.36 -5.08
CA GLY A 267 -15.38 -14.82 -5.76
C GLY A 267 -14.54 -15.84 -6.52
N PRO A 268 -13.54 -15.38 -7.28
CA PRO A 268 -12.66 -16.20 -8.09
C PRO A 268 -11.51 -16.80 -7.26
N TRP A 269 -11.82 -17.23 -6.04
CA TRP A 269 -10.82 -17.70 -5.08
C TRP A 269 -10.11 -18.94 -5.62
N ASN A 270 -8.81 -18.96 -5.45
CA ASN A 270 -7.99 -20.10 -5.86
C ASN A 270 -7.24 -20.69 -4.67
N TRP A 271 -6.56 -21.79 -4.93
CA TRP A 271 -5.77 -22.52 -3.94
C TRP A 271 -4.38 -21.90 -3.71
N GLY A 272 -4.02 -20.85 -4.45
CA GLY A 272 -2.73 -20.17 -4.33
C GLY A 272 -2.59 -19.42 -3.01
N SER A 273 -1.43 -18.80 -2.83
CA SER A 273 -1.11 -18.05 -1.60
C SER A 273 -1.18 -16.55 -1.77
N VAL A 274 -1.21 -16.01 -3.00
CA VAL A 274 -1.17 -14.57 -3.25
C VAL A 274 -2.57 -14.03 -3.52
N CYS A 275 -2.88 -12.88 -2.92
CA CYS A 275 -4.15 -12.18 -3.12
C CYS A 275 -3.99 -11.03 -4.12
N SER A 276 -2.91 -10.26 -3.99
CA SER A 276 -2.66 -9.08 -4.79
C SER A 276 -1.18 -8.74 -4.82
N ALA A 277 -0.79 -7.78 -5.65
CA ALA A 277 0.55 -7.22 -5.62
C ALA A 277 0.52 -5.70 -5.82
N ILE A 278 1.57 -5.03 -5.35
CA ILE A 278 1.87 -3.64 -5.67
C ILE A 278 3.17 -3.64 -6.43
N THR A 279 3.15 -3.01 -7.60
CA THR A 279 4.27 -3.04 -8.54
C THR A 279 4.70 -1.64 -8.91
N ALA A 280 6.00 -1.47 -9.15
CA ALA A 280 6.56 -0.28 -9.77
C ALA A 280 7.46 -0.71 -10.94
N ASP A 281 7.25 -0.12 -12.12
CA ASP A 281 8.06 -0.42 -13.29
C ASP A 281 9.42 0.31 -13.24
N LYS A 282 9.53 1.35 -12.43
CA LYS A 282 10.77 2.10 -12.16
C LYS A 282 10.93 2.34 -10.66
N ILE A 283 12.17 2.61 -10.27
CA ILE A 283 12.46 3.23 -8.97
C ILE A 283 12.84 4.67 -9.31
N THR A 284 11.99 5.62 -8.98
CA THR A 284 12.33 7.03 -9.08
C THR A 284 12.59 7.53 -7.67
N PHE A 285 13.83 7.93 -7.43
CA PHE A 285 14.13 8.77 -6.29
C PHE A 285 13.91 10.17 -6.78
N GLY A 286 12.96 10.88 -6.18
CA GLY A 286 12.93 12.33 -6.29
C GLY A 286 14.34 12.80 -5.96
N THR A 287 14.90 13.66 -6.80
CA THR A 287 16.03 14.45 -6.32
C THR A 287 15.55 15.22 -5.09
N GLU A 288 16.43 15.63 -4.17
CA GLU A 288 15.98 16.49 -3.05
C GLU A 288 15.11 17.63 -3.59
N ALA A 289 15.45 18.15 -4.77
CA ALA A 289 14.71 19.16 -5.50
C ALA A 289 13.27 18.81 -5.95
N ASP A 290 12.87 17.54 -5.99
CA ASP A 290 11.51 17.14 -6.39
C ASP A 290 10.57 16.98 -5.18
N MET A 291 11.09 16.98 -3.95
CA MET A 291 10.26 16.83 -2.76
C MET A 291 9.53 18.13 -2.42
N GLN A 292 8.19 18.08 -2.40
CA GLN A 292 7.38 19.14 -1.80
C GLN A 292 7.60 19.15 -0.28
N VAL A 293 8.12 20.26 0.23
CA VAL A 293 8.40 20.46 1.66
C VAL A 293 7.70 21.74 2.13
N ASP A 294 7.36 21.76 3.42
CA ASP A 294 6.79 22.95 4.04
C ASP A 294 7.83 24.08 4.10
N CYS A 295 7.41 25.26 3.69
CA CYS A 295 8.19 26.46 3.88
C CYS A 295 8.36 26.81 5.36
N ILE A 296 9.48 27.45 5.69
CA ILE A 296 9.70 28.00 7.03
C ILE A 296 8.61 29.06 7.31
N GLY A 297 7.70 28.75 8.23
CA GLY A 297 6.49 29.55 8.51
C GLY A 297 5.17 28.87 8.14
N GLY A 298 5.19 27.68 7.51
CA GLY A 298 4.09 26.70 7.49
C GLY A 298 2.89 26.98 6.58
N GLU A 299 2.82 28.11 5.90
CA GLU A 299 1.62 28.49 5.12
C GLU A 299 1.66 28.04 3.64
N ARG A 300 2.78 27.50 3.17
CA ARG A 300 2.96 27.08 1.76
C ARG A 300 3.97 25.94 1.64
N THR A 301 3.79 25.08 0.64
CA THR A 301 4.80 24.10 0.20
C THR A 301 5.60 24.62 -1.01
N CYS A 302 6.82 24.15 -1.15
CA CYS A 302 7.70 24.42 -2.30
C CYS A 302 8.45 23.13 -2.68
N SER A 303 9.03 23.09 -3.88
CA SER A 303 9.94 22.01 -4.29
C SER A 303 11.12 22.56 -5.09
N GLY A 304 12.33 22.16 -4.72
CA GLY A 304 13.53 22.43 -5.52
C GLY A 304 13.93 23.89 -5.54
N ASN A 305 14.43 24.35 -6.68
CA ASN A 305 14.98 25.69 -6.86
C ASN A 305 13.87 26.76 -6.99
N GLU A 306 12.99 26.79 -6.00
CA GLU A 306 11.87 27.71 -5.83
C GLU A 306 11.99 28.46 -4.51
N CYS A 307 11.29 29.58 -4.41
CA CYS A 307 11.30 30.42 -3.21
C CYS A 307 10.07 30.21 -2.35
N CYS A 308 10.30 29.98 -1.06
CA CYS A 308 9.28 30.16 -0.05
C CYS A 308 8.88 31.63 0.07
N PRO A 309 7.58 31.92 0.29
CA PRO A 309 7.12 33.27 0.49
C PRO A 309 7.72 33.88 1.76
N ALA A 310 7.88 35.20 1.75
CA ALA A 310 8.28 35.95 2.94
C ALA A 310 7.25 35.77 4.06
N SER A 311 7.73 35.50 5.27
CA SER A 311 6.91 35.31 6.47
C SER A 311 7.53 36.02 7.67
N VAL A 312 6.72 36.29 8.70
CA VAL A 312 7.25 36.87 9.96
C VAL A 312 8.31 35.95 10.58
N ALA A 313 8.12 34.63 10.47
CA ALA A 313 9.07 33.62 10.96
C ALA A 313 10.45 33.69 10.27
N THR A 314 10.51 34.22 9.05
CA THR A 314 11.75 34.38 8.26
C THR A 314 12.26 35.82 8.24
N GLY A 315 11.71 36.70 9.08
CA GLY A 315 12.07 38.12 9.09
C GLY A 315 11.61 38.86 7.82
N ASN A 316 10.47 38.46 7.26
CA ASN A 316 9.90 38.95 6.00
C ASN A 316 10.83 38.74 4.78
N LYS A 317 11.56 37.62 4.75
CA LYS A 317 12.45 37.25 3.64
C LYS A 317 11.94 36.05 2.88
N ALA A 318 11.96 36.12 1.55
CA ALA A 318 11.80 34.94 0.73
C ALA A 318 13.08 34.10 0.87
N LEU A 319 12.93 32.85 1.28
CA LEU A 319 14.06 31.93 1.46
C LEU A 319 13.99 30.83 0.41
N PRO A 320 15.14 30.25 0.03
CA PRO A 320 15.15 29.02 -0.73
C PRO A 320 14.29 27.94 -0.12
N CYS A 321 13.65 27.15 -0.98
CA CYS A 321 12.97 25.95 -0.53
C CYS A 321 13.93 25.04 0.24
N PRO A 322 13.52 24.40 1.36
CA PRO A 322 14.37 23.44 2.05
C PRO A 322 14.85 22.27 1.17
N SER A 323 14.13 21.95 0.07
CA SER A 323 14.54 20.98 -0.94
C SER A 323 15.43 21.55 -2.06
N ALA A 324 15.78 22.84 -2.04
CA ALA A 324 16.59 23.45 -3.10
C ALA A 324 18.00 22.84 -3.18
N ASP A 325 18.61 22.91 -4.37
CA ASP A 325 19.97 22.40 -4.58
C ASP A 325 20.97 23.11 -3.65
N PRO A 326 21.97 22.40 -3.11
CA PRO A 326 23.02 23.01 -2.29
C PRO A 326 23.69 24.18 -3.02
N GLY A 327 23.59 25.38 -2.43
CA GLY A 327 24.17 26.60 -2.98
C GLY A 327 23.24 27.41 -3.90
N TRP A 328 22.01 26.97 -4.12
CA TRP A 328 21.02 27.78 -4.82
C TRP A 328 20.56 28.97 -3.97
N ASN A 329 20.64 30.18 -4.54
CA ASN A 329 20.39 31.45 -3.85
C ASN A 329 19.50 32.41 -4.66
N GLY A 330 18.61 31.87 -5.49
CA GLY A 330 17.76 32.65 -6.40
C GLY A 330 16.68 33.51 -5.73
N CYS A 331 16.46 33.34 -4.42
CA CYS A 331 15.48 34.08 -3.64
C CYS A 331 16.05 35.41 -3.15
N VAL A 332 16.06 36.42 -4.03
CA VAL A 332 16.61 37.74 -3.70
C VAL A 332 15.72 38.47 -2.68
N GLU A 333 16.35 39.07 -1.66
CA GLU A 333 15.71 39.76 -0.54
C GLU A 333 14.92 41.00 -0.97
N THR A 334 13.64 41.06 -0.56
CA THR A 334 12.72 42.23 -0.55
C THR A 334 12.64 43.11 -1.81
N PRO A 335 11.44 43.28 -2.42
CA PRO A 335 11.24 44.30 -3.44
C PRO A 335 11.65 45.70 -2.94
N PRO A 336 12.24 46.57 -3.79
CA PRO A 336 12.71 47.91 -3.40
C PRO A 336 11.65 48.82 -2.77
N TRP A 337 10.37 48.47 -2.84
CA TRP A 337 9.24 49.23 -2.28
C TRP A 337 8.93 48.91 -0.81
N LEU A 338 9.68 48.00 -0.16
CA LEU A 338 9.55 47.70 1.28
C LEU A 338 10.60 48.41 2.16
N VAL A 339 11.40 49.31 1.58
CA VAL A 339 12.30 50.21 2.32
C VAL A 339 11.93 51.66 2.01
N ALA A 340 10.74 52.09 2.45
CA ALA A 340 10.34 53.49 2.61
C ALA A 340 9.14 53.60 3.55
#